data_AF-A0ABC8YFY2-F1
#
_entry.id   AF-A0ABC8YFY2-F1
#
_cell.length_a   1.000
_cell.length_b   1.000
_cell.length_c   1.000
_cell.angle_alpha   90.00
_cell.angle_beta   90.00
_cell.angle_gamma   90.00
#
_symmetry.space_group_name_H-M   'P 1'
#
loop_
_entity.id
_entity.type
_entity.pdbx_description
1 polymer ?
#
loop_
_entity_poly.entity_id
_entity_poly.type
_entity_poly.pdbx_seq_one_letter_code
_entity_poly.pdbx_strand_id
1 'polypeptide(L)'
;MAVENQWGGRNSRAKADELGASILSWFCNSRGPLYFEDLADMMDEQISELFNADFEDNSIDEVARQLLIMHEECLQSNYSSIERLRNSHVQGNAVSQSRQQGRTTTVIAQMMMTMTRQ
;
A
#
# COMPACT_ATOMS: atom_id res chain seq x y z
N MET A 1 -2.76 10.73 4.45
CA MET A 1 -3.21 11.91 3.67
C MET A 1 -4.52 11.68 2.92
N ALA A 2 -4.63 10.86 1.87
CA ALA A 2 -5.88 10.76 1.07
C ALA A 2 -7.15 10.40 1.88
N VAL A 3 -7.04 9.48 2.84
CA VAL A 3 -8.15 9.10 3.73
C VAL A 3 -8.50 10.21 4.73
N GLU A 4 -7.48 10.79 5.36
CA GLU A 4 -7.61 11.85 6.37
C GLU A 4 -8.17 13.15 5.77
N ASN A 5 -7.76 13.46 4.54
CA ASN A 5 -8.20 14.63 3.79
C ASN A 5 -9.51 14.38 3.00
N GLN A 6 -10.12 13.20 3.14
CA GLN A 6 -11.37 12.83 2.46
C GLN A 6 -11.35 13.04 0.93
N TRP A 7 -10.20 12.78 0.29
CA TRP A 7 -10.08 12.93 -1.17
C TRP A 7 -11.06 12.01 -1.92
N GLY A 8 -11.34 10.82 -1.35
CA GLY A 8 -12.38 9.91 -1.84
C GLY A 8 -13.81 10.19 -1.34
N GLY A 9 -14.05 11.34 -0.71
CA GLY A 9 -15.32 11.71 -0.10
C GLY A 9 -15.58 11.05 1.27
N ARG A 10 -16.85 11.03 1.71
CA ARG A 10 -17.28 10.56 3.05
C ARG A 10 -16.88 9.12 3.36
N ASN A 11 -16.67 8.31 2.32
CA ASN A 11 -16.32 6.88 2.43
C ASN A 11 -14.83 6.62 2.12
N SER A 12 -13.95 7.62 2.24
CA SER A 12 -12.52 7.50 1.94
C SER A 12 -11.83 6.31 2.65
N ARG A 13 -12.27 5.97 3.87
CA ARG A 13 -11.81 4.77 4.59
C ARG A 13 -12.24 3.48 3.91
N ALA A 14 -13.52 3.33 3.58
CA ALA A 14 -14.02 2.13 2.92
C ALA A 14 -13.38 1.91 1.54
N LYS A 15 -13.12 3.02 0.82
CA LYS A 15 -12.38 2.99 -0.45
C LYS A 15 -10.91 2.56 -0.27
N ALA A 16 -10.31 2.92 0.86
CA ALA A 16 -8.98 2.40 1.19
C ALA A 16 -9.03 0.88 1.38
N ASP A 17 -10.04 0.41 2.11
CA ASP A 17 -10.32 -1.00 2.37
C ASP A 17 -10.68 -1.77 1.09
N GLU A 18 -11.21 -1.09 0.07
CA GLU A 18 -11.47 -1.65 -1.26
C GLU A 18 -10.18 -1.78 -2.08
N LEU A 19 -9.37 -0.72 -2.13
CA LEU A 19 -8.13 -0.67 -2.92
C LEU A 19 -7.21 -1.86 -2.61
N GLY A 20 -6.86 -2.06 -1.35
CA GLY A 20 -5.95 -3.17 -1.05
C GLY A 20 -6.64 -4.55 -0.96
N ALA A 21 -7.97 -4.66 -0.90
CA ALA A 21 -8.66 -5.93 -1.13
C ALA A 21 -8.52 -6.32 -2.60
N SER A 22 -8.59 -5.35 -3.51
CA SER A 22 -8.32 -5.53 -4.92
C SER A 22 -6.86 -5.93 -5.18
N ILE A 23 -5.90 -5.30 -4.51
CA ILE A 23 -4.47 -5.67 -4.60
C ILE A 23 -4.23 -7.09 -4.07
N LEU A 24 -4.82 -7.46 -2.93
CA LEU A 24 -4.74 -8.82 -2.40
C LEU A 24 -5.36 -9.84 -3.38
N SER A 25 -6.53 -9.52 -3.94
CA SER A 25 -7.20 -10.34 -4.95
C SER A 25 -6.32 -10.53 -6.18
N TRP A 26 -5.62 -9.50 -6.63
CA TRP A 26 -4.67 -9.57 -7.74
C TRP A 26 -3.54 -10.56 -7.46
N PHE A 27 -2.93 -10.51 -6.26
CA PHE A 27 -1.92 -11.48 -5.85
C PHE A 27 -2.47 -12.91 -5.79
N CYS A 28 -3.67 -13.11 -5.23
CA CYS A 28 -4.25 -14.45 -5.05
C CYS A 28 -4.78 -15.08 -6.35
N ASN A 29 -5.24 -14.28 -7.31
CA ASN A 29 -5.84 -14.77 -8.55
C ASN A 29 -4.84 -14.85 -9.70
N SER A 30 -3.65 -14.26 -9.56
CA SER A 30 -2.61 -14.34 -10.58
C SER A 30 -2.06 -15.76 -10.68
N ARG A 31 -2.25 -16.38 -11.85
CA ARG A 31 -1.81 -17.77 -12.15
C ARG A 31 -0.47 -17.82 -12.89
N GLY A 32 0.21 -16.69 -13.02
CA GLY A 32 1.42 -16.52 -13.81
C GLY A 32 2.45 -15.62 -13.14
N PRO A 33 3.55 -15.29 -13.83
CA PRO A 33 4.52 -14.31 -13.33
C PRO A 33 3.82 -12.98 -13.03
N LEU A 34 4.15 -12.41 -11.88
CA LEU A 34 3.65 -11.11 -11.46
C LEU A 34 4.54 -10.04 -12.08
N TYR A 35 4.00 -9.25 -13.00
CA TYR A 35 4.73 -8.14 -13.61
C TYR A 35 4.50 -6.86 -12.81
N PHE A 36 5.56 -6.06 -12.74
CA PHE A 36 5.56 -4.80 -12.02
C PHE A 36 4.61 -3.80 -12.67
N GLU A 37 4.66 -3.73 -14.00
CA GLU A 37 3.86 -2.85 -14.84
C GLU A 37 2.36 -3.12 -14.62
N ASP A 38 1.94 -4.39 -14.66
CA ASP A 38 0.54 -4.79 -14.45
C ASP A 38 0.01 -4.39 -13.05
N LEU A 39 0.86 -4.48 -12.01
CA LEU A 39 0.50 -4.08 -10.65
C LEU A 39 0.42 -2.55 -10.53
N ALA A 40 1.40 -1.84 -11.07
CA ALA A 40 1.47 -0.39 -11.02
C ALA A 40 0.28 0.25 -11.76
N ASP A 41 -0.02 -0.21 -12.97
CA ASP A 41 -1.13 0.28 -13.79
C ASP A 41 -2.48 0.05 -13.07
N MET A 42 -2.71 -1.16 -12.53
CA MET A 42 -3.93 -1.45 -11.78
C MET A 42 -4.07 -0.59 -10.51
N MET A 43 -2.95 -0.31 -9.82
CA MET A 43 -2.96 0.56 -8.64
C MET A 43 -3.30 2.00 -9.02
N ASP A 44 -2.72 2.50 -10.11
CA ASP A 44 -2.96 3.86 -10.61
C ASP A 44 -4.43 4.07 -11.02
N GLU A 45 -4.97 3.14 -11.82
CA GLU A 45 -6.38 3.16 -12.23
C GLU A 45 -7.33 3.22 -11.03
N GLN A 46 -7.14 2.32 -10.05
CA GLN A 46 -8.02 2.29 -8.88
C GLN A 46 -7.86 3.48 -7.95
N ILE A 47 -6.66 4.02 -7.81
CA ILE A 47 -6.43 5.24 -7.04
C ILE A 47 -7.16 6.42 -7.69
N SER A 48 -7.06 6.54 -9.01
CA SER A 48 -7.77 7.56 -9.78
C SER A 48 -9.29 7.42 -9.64
N GLU A 49 -9.84 6.21 -9.75
CA GLU A 49 -11.27 5.95 -9.61
C GLU A 49 -11.80 6.19 -8.18
N LEU A 50 -11.07 5.72 -7.17
CA LEU A 50 -11.54 5.76 -5.79
C LEU A 50 -11.31 7.15 -5.15
N PHE A 51 -10.15 7.75 -5.38
CA PHE A 51 -9.74 8.97 -4.69
C PHE A 51 -9.73 10.21 -5.59
N ASN A 52 -10.00 10.07 -6.90
CA ASN A 52 -9.90 11.16 -7.87
C ASN A 52 -8.54 11.87 -7.75
N ALA A 53 -7.49 11.06 -7.59
CA ALA A 53 -6.13 11.49 -7.35
C ALA A 53 -5.21 10.84 -8.37
N ASP A 54 -4.22 11.60 -8.81
CA ASP A 54 -3.18 11.17 -9.75
C ASP A 54 -1.83 11.57 -9.13
N PHE A 55 -0.85 10.66 -9.17
CA PHE A 55 0.43 10.79 -8.49
C PHE A 55 1.58 10.75 -9.49
N GLU A 56 2.03 11.92 -9.94
CA GLU A 56 3.17 12.05 -10.86
C GLU A 56 4.56 11.83 -10.19
N ASP A 57 4.61 11.52 -8.89
CA ASP A 57 5.85 11.41 -8.12
C ASP A 57 6.48 10.01 -8.12
N ASN A 58 5.95 9.08 -8.94
CA ASN A 58 6.35 7.65 -8.98
C ASN A 58 6.20 6.94 -7.62
N SER A 59 5.38 7.47 -6.70
CA SER A 59 5.12 6.81 -5.43
C SER A 59 4.37 5.49 -5.60
N ILE A 60 3.53 5.39 -6.63
CA ILE A 60 2.83 4.16 -7.00
C ILE A 60 3.85 3.08 -7.38
N ASP A 61 4.80 3.40 -8.26
CA ASP A 61 5.89 2.50 -8.66
C ASP A 61 6.71 2.00 -7.48
N GLU A 62 7.04 2.88 -6.54
CA GLU A 62 7.82 2.50 -5.36
C GLU A 62 7.06 1.49 -4.49
N VAL A 63 5.76 1.72 -4.29
CA VAL A 63 4.92 0.85 -3.49
C VAL A 63 4.66 -0.48 -4.19
N ALA A 64 4.35 -0.48 -5.49
CA ALA A 64 4.18 -1.70 -6.28
C ALA A 64 5.44 -2.58 -6.23
N ARG A 65 6.64 -1.98 -6.37
CA ARG A 65 7.91 -2.70 -6.19
C ARG A 65 8.05 -3.31 -4.81
N GLN A 66 7.75 -2.55 -3.75
CA GLN A 66 7.88 -3.05 -2.39
C GLN A 66 6.94 -4.22 -2.09
N LEU A 67 5.73 -4.22 -2.68
CA LEU A 67 4.76 -5.30 -2.54
C LEU A 67 5.21 -6.57 -3.24
N LEU A 68 5.78 -6.47 -4.44
CA LEU A 68 6.36 -7.62 -5.14
C LEU A 68 7.51 -8.24 -4.35
N ILE A 69 8.41 -7.43 -3.80
CA ILE A 69 9.50 -7.91 -2.93
C ILE A 69 8.93 -8.64 -1.71
N MET A 70 7.97 -8.03 -1.01
CA MET A 70 7.34 -8.66 0.15
C MET A 70 6.62 -9.96 -0.19
N HIS A 71 5.98 -10.02 -1.37
CA HIS A 71 5.33 -11.23 -1.86
C HIS A 71 6.36 -12.33 -2.13
N GLU A 72 7.48 -12.03 -2.79
CA GLU A 72 8.57 -12.98 -3.01
C GLU A 72 9.18 -13.49 -1.70
N GLU A 73 9.42 -12.60 -0.73
CA GLU A 73 9.91 -13.00 0.59
C GLU A 73 8.91 -13.92 1.31
N CYS A 74 7.61 -13.66 1.20
CA CYS A 74 6.57 -14.53 1.76
C CYS A 74 6.59 -15.93 1.14
N LEU A 75 6.83 -16.04 -0.18
CA LEU A 75 6.99 -17.34 -0.85
C LEU A 75 8.22 -18.10 -0.32
N GLN A 76 9.24 -17.40 0.15
CA GLN A 76 10.43 -17.96 0.79
C GLN A 76 10.27 -18.20 2.29
N SER A 77 9.05 -18.03 2.85
CA SER A 77 8.79 -18.06 4.30
C SER A 77 9.59 -17.02 5.10
N ASN A 78 10.07 -15.97 4.44
CA ASN A 78 10.74 -14.84 5.06
C ASN A 78 9.71 -13.72 5.28
N TYR A 79 9.38 -13.46 6.54
CA TYR A 79 8.41 -12.41 6.90
C TYR A 79 9.08 -11.17 7.50
N SER A 80 10.42 -11.06 7.41
CA SER A 80 11.18 -9.98 8.06
C SER A 80 10.73 -8.59 7.63
N SER A 81 10.45 -8.37 6.34
CA SER A 81 9.95 -7.08 5.86
C SER A 81 8.57 -6.74 6.42
N ILE A 82 7.67 -7.72 6.54
CA ILE A 82 6.36 -7.53 7.19
C ILE A 82 6.54 -7.20 8.67
N GLU A 83 7.43 -7.89 9.38
CA GLU A 83 7.69 -7.62 10.79
C GLU A 83 8.28 -6.23 11.02
N ARG A 84 9.22 -5.81 10.16
CA ARG A 84 9.79 -4.45 10.18
C ARG A 84 8.71 -3.41 9.93
N LEU A 85 7.87 -3.63 8.93
CA LEU A 85 6.78 -2.74 8.57
C LEU A 85 5.76 -2.59 9.72
N ARG A 86 5.39 -3.70 10.36
CA ARG A 86 4.55 -3.73 11.56
C ARG A 86 5.19 -2.98 12.74
N ASN A 87 6.49 -3.16 12.96
CA ASN A 87 7.20 -2.53 14.08
C ASN A 87 7.43 -1.03 13.88
N SER A 88 7.66 -0.58 12.65
CA SER A 88 7.75 0.85 12.31
C SER A 88 6.44 1.60 12.63
N HIS A 89 5.30 0.93 12.55
CA HIS A 89 4.01 1.51 12.92
C HIS A 89 3.82 1.62 14.45
N VAL A 90 4.31 0.63 15.22
CA VAL A 90 4.25 0.66 16.70
C VAL A 90 5.06 1.82 17.28
N GLN A 91 6.19 2.15 16.65
CA GLN A 91 6.99 3.33 17.02
C GLN A 91 6.36 4.66 16.56
N GLY A 92 5.47 4.65 15.57
CA GLY A 92 4.73 5.86 15.13
C GLY A 92 3.72 6.39 16.15
N ASN A 93 3.25 5.55 17.09
CA ASN A 93 2.39 5.97 18.20
C ASN A 93 3.16 6.51 19.41
N ALA A 94 4.48 6.37 19.42
CA ALA A 94 5.35 6.83 20.49
C ALA A 94 6.58 7.51 19.88
N VAL A 95 6.54 8.84 19.82
CA VAL A 95 7.67 9.80 19.68
C VAL A 95 7.67 10.64 18.39
N SER A 96 7.66 11.95 18.66
CA SER A 96 7.80 13.10 17.77
C SER A 96 9.03 13.08 16.85
N GLN A 97 8.88 13.74 15.70
CA GLN A 97 9.89 14.45 14.90
C GLN A 97 11.31 13.84 14.82
N SER A 98 11.66 13.25 13.67
CA SER A 98 12.82 13.68 12.86
C SER A 98 12.94 12.82 11.61
N ARG A 99 13.46 13.42 10.54
CA ARG A 99 13.73 12.89 9.18
C ARG A 99 12.54 12.87 8.22
N GLN A 100 12.41 14.00 7.54
CA GLN A 100 11.71 14.19 6.29
C GLN A 100 12.41 13.41 5.16
N GLN A 101 12.08 12.13 4.99
CA GLN A 101 12.29 11.37 3.75
C GLN A 101 11.57 10.03 3.93
N GLY A 102 10.52 9.76 3.14
CA GLY A 102 9.74 8.50 3.22
C GLY A 102 8.31 8.61 3.75
N ARG A 103 7.71 9.81 3.76
CA ARG A 103 6.32 10.00 4.22
C ARG A 103 5.26 9.47 3.25
N THR A 104 5.57 9.30 1.96
CA THR A 104 4.58 8.86 0.96
C THR A 104 4.43 7.33 0.94
N THR A 105 5.54 6.58 0.98
CA THR A 105 5.58 5.11 1.08
C THR A 105 4.85 4.58 2.33
N THR A 106 4.86 5.38 3.40
CA THR A 106 4.19 5.06 4.66
C THR A 106 2.66 5.06 4.53
N VAL A 107 2.07 5.87 3.64
CA VAL A 107 0.61 6.06 3.57
C VAL A 107 -0.10 4.90 2.88
N ILE A 108 0.45 4.40 1.77
CA ILE A 108 -0.13 3.24 1.06
C ILE A 108 0.18 1.94 1.82
N ALA A 109 1.37 1.82 2.43
CA ALA A 109 1.69 0.72 3.36
C ALA A 109 0.78 0.72 4.61
N GLN A 110 0.39 1.89 5.13
CA GLN A 110 -0.61 1.98 6.20
C GLN A 110 -2.01 1.57 5.74
N MET A 111 -2.40 1.90 4.49
CA MET A 111 -3.68 1.43 3.93
C MET A 111 -3.71 -0.08 3.76
N MET A 112 -2.61 -0.73 3.33
CA MET A 112 -2.57 -2.18 3.17
C MET A 112 -2.54 -2.96 4.48
N MET A 113 -1.87 -2.45 5.51
CA MET A 113 -1.85 -3.13 6.82
C MET A 113 -3.12 -2.95 7.65
N THR A 114 -3.95 -1.93 7.39
CA THR A 114 -5.28 -1.85 8.00
C THR A 114 -6.23 -2.97 7.53
N MET A 115 -5.89 -3.65 6.43
CA MET A 115 -6.70 -4.72 5.83
C MET A 115 -6.38 -6.11 6.37
N THR A 116 -5.23 -6.28 7.01
CA THR A 116 -4.83 -7.55 7.64
C THR A 116 -5.39 -7.70 9.06
N ARG A 117 -6.34 -6.83 9.45
CA ARG A 117 -7.16 -6.98 10.66
C ARG A 117 -8.57 -7.45 10.29
N GLN A 118 -8.67 -8.74 9.99
CA GLN A 118 -9.84 -9.56 10.31
C GLN A 118 -9.38 -10.87 10.94
#